data_AF-A0A929SL04-F1
#
_entry.id   AF-A0A929SL04-F1
#
_cell.length_a   1.000
_cell.length_b   1.000
_cell.length_c   1.000
_cell.angle_alpha   90.00
_cell.angle_beta   90.00
_cell.angle_gamma   90.00
#
_symmetry.space_group_name_H-M   'P 1'
#
loop_
_entity.id
_entity.type
_entity.pdbx_description
1 polymer ?
#
loop_
_entity_poly.entity_id
_entity_poly.type
_entity_poly.pdbx_seq_one_letter_code
_entity_poly.pdbx_strand_id
1 'polypeptide(L)'
;DNKNVNITGAVSLDVETSQNVESIDASTFAGNLTADVTASTAIKTIKGGSGKDTFKFASVAGANPNLTIDGGANEDSVEFTNLNGSRRLNANNVENVTFVKDNNGTLDLANAQSVKSVTATRKNNTVSVTNSGIETLTIDTDTDGAYKINVTTATLKTINFTDRDLDSYTSDTPAAHREIIANNATELTFNMDKYARVNDGGTGDLLESSSVKKISFNIAKSDDELKYTVDSYRLQNTVSLETINYINEGKDFTLNLKDATVDAAKLATLNVKTANKFNIKDLTTSSEANLKVISEINLQGVIKSDGTIDSEVVLGNLGHASSLHGINLTAKDLKALTVGTVTTNTQINARFNVNLENIKEDVTFGNVKSGNTVVIAKNLGKDFTFGNLDADTIATNSTDNVRFVFDKVKGDVTFGNITNLSSLDGDF
;
A
#
# COMPACT_ATOMS: atom_id res chain seq x y z
N ASP A 1 11.78 -47.11 0.80
CA ASP A 1 11.58 -47.72 2.15
C ASP A 1 12.51 -47.22 3.25
N ASN A 2 13.45 -46.30 3.00
CA ASN A 2 14.22 -45.69 4.07
C ASN A 2 13.33 -44.75 4.89
N LYS A 3 13.10 -45.11 6.15
CA LYS A 3 12.37 -44.26 7.11
C LYS A 3 13.18 -43.05 7.54
N ASN A 4 14.51 -43.16 7.55
CA ASN A 4 15.41 -42.09 7.98
C ASN A 4 16.39 -41.79 6.86
N VAL A 5 16.52 -40.51 6.52
CA VAL A 5 17.41 -40.02 5.47
C VAL A 5 18.45 -39.10 6.11
N ASN A 6 19.72 -39.47 6.02
CA ASN A 6 20.84 -38.64 6.49
C ASN A 6 21.55 -38.04 5.28
N ILE A 7 21.73 -36.72 5.28
CA ILE A 7 22.34 -35.97 4.18
C ILE A 7 23.63 -35.32 4.70
N THR A 8 24.73 -35.51 3.97
CA THR A 8 26.05 -34.97 4.32
C THR A 8 26.75 -34.50 3.04
N GLY A 9 27.75 -33.62 3.18
CA GLY A 9 28.46 -33.03 2.05
C GLY A 9 28.27 -31.52 1.98
N ALA A 10 28.67 -30.90 0.87
CA ALA A 10 28.72 -29.45 0.73
C ALA A 10 28.20 -28.92 -0.61
N VAL A 11 27.73 -29.80 -1.48
CA VAL A 11 27.17 -29.42 -2.80
C VAL A 11 25.66 -29.39 -2.67
N SER A 12 25.02 -28.31 -3.12
CA SER A 12 23.56 -28.15 -3.05
C SER A 12 22.82 -29.35 -3.65
N LEU A 13 21.72 -29.71 -3.03
CA LEU A 13 21.00 -30.95 -3.31
C LEU A 13 19.50 -30.72 -3.27
N ASP A 14 18.82 -31.21 -4.31
CA ASP A 14 17.37 -31.34 -4.32
C ASP A 14 17.01 -32.81 -4.05
N VAL A 15 16.13 -33.05 -3.08
CA VAL A 15 15.67 -34.37 -2.67
C VAL A 15 14.16 -34.43 -2.73
N GLU A 16 13.63 -35.36 -3.51
CA GLU A 16 12.22 -35.72 -3.47
C GLU A 16 12.02 -37.00 -2.66
N THR A 17 11.12 -36.98 -1.69
CA THR A 17 10.87 -38.13 -0.82
C THR A 17 9.68 -38.97 -1.26
N SER A 18 9.69 -40.24 -0.86
CA SER A 18 8.54 -41.15 -1.00
C SER A 18 7.66 -41.13 0.27
N GLN A 19 6.47 -41.73 0.17
CA GLN A 19 5.43 -41.70 1.23
C GLN A 19 5.89 -42.13 2.64
N ASN A 20 6.92 -42.98 2.75
CA ASN A 20 7.31 -43.67 3.98
C ASN A 20 8.48 -43.03 4.74
N VAL A 21 9.00 -41.88 4.29
CA VAL A 21 10.09 -41.19 4.98
C VAL A 21 9.56 -40.56 6.27
N GLU A 22 10.13 -40.95 7.41
CA GLU A 22 9.80 -40.46 8.76
C GLU A 22 10.74 -39.34 9.23
N SER A 23 11.99 -39.29 8.76
CA SER A 23 12.93 -38.22 9.13
C SER A 23 13.93 -37.86 8.04
N ILE A 24 14.30 -36.58 8.01
CA ILE A 24 15.45 -36.04 7.27
C ILE A 24 16.39 -35.38 8.28
N ASP A 25 17.66 -35.78 8.29
CA ASP A 25 18.71 -35.13 9.09
C ASP A 25 19.85 -34.69 8.16
N ALA A 26 19.91 -33.39 7.89
CA ALA A 26 20.95 -32.72 7.12
C ALA A 26 21.83 -31.83 8.01
N SER A 27 21.86 -32.06 9.33
CA SER A 27 22.53 -31.17 10.31
C SER A 27 24.03 -30.96 10.09
N THR A 28 24.69 -31.80 9.27
CA THR A 28 26.11 -31.67 8.91
C THR A 28 26.33 -31.29 7.45
N PHE A 29 25.25 -31.03 6.71
CA PHE A 29 25.29 -30.62 5.31
C PHE A 29 25.60 -29.13 5.20
N ALA A 30 26.54 -28.78 4.34
CA ALA A 30 26.99 -27.40 4.13
C ALA A 30 26.47 -26.77 2.82
N GLY A 31 25.85 -27.56 1.95
CA GLY A 31 25.18 -27.05 0.75
C GLY A 31 23.75 -26.58 1.05
N ASN A 32 23.09 -25.99 0.06
CA ASN A 32 21.65 -25.68 0.16
C ASN A 32 20.84 -26.96 -0.09
N LEU A 33 19.88 -27.26 0.77
CA LEU A 33 18.98 -28.39 0.64
C LEU A 33 17.59 -27.92 0.22
N THR A 34 17.09 -28.43 -0.91
CA THR A 34 15.65 -28.43 -1.20
C THR A 34 15.10 -29.82 -0.89
N ALA A 35 14.33 -29.96 0.18
CA ALA A 35 13.64 -31.21 0.48
C ALA A 35 12.16 -31.12 0.11
N ASP A 36 11.78 -31.81 -0.95
CA ASP A 36 10.39 -32.02 -1.33
C ASP A 36 9.80 -33.21 -0.56
N VAL A 37 8.99 -32.90 0.44
CA VAL A 37 8.26 -33.87 1.25
C VAL A 37 6.76 -33.87 0.94
N THR A 38 6.36 -33.33 -0.21
CA THR A 38 4.96 -33.25 -0.64
C THR A 38 4.27 -34.61 -0.71
N ALA A 39 5.00 -35.66 -1.08
CA ALA A 39 4.50 -37.03 -1.11
C ALA A 39 4.60 -37.76 0.24
N SER A 40 5.36 -37.26 1.23
CA SER A 40 5.54 -37.96 2.50
C SER A 40 4.27 -37.90 3.35
N THR A 41 3.81 -39.06 3.81
CA THR A 41 2.67 -39.17 4.74
C THR A 41 3.07 -39.48 6.18
N ALA A 42 4.38 -39.67 6.43
CA ALA A 42 4.93 -40.17 7.69
C ALA A 42 5.99 -39.27 8.35
N ILE A 43 6.35 -38.14 7.72
CA ILE A 43 7.44 -37.26 8.18
C ILE A 43 7.19 -36.68 9.59
N LYS A 44 8.16 -36.84 10.50
CA LYS A 44 8.06 -36.41 11.91
C LYS A 44 9.10 -35.35 12.27
N THR A 45 10.28 -35.42 11.66
CA THR A 45 11.38 -34.51 11.99
C THR A 45 12.15 -34.16 10.73
N ILE A 46 12.45 -32.88 10.58
CA ILE A 46 13.36 -32.39 9.54
C ILE A 46 14.41 -31.50 10.23
N LYS A 47 15.67 -31.74 9.92
CA LYS A 47 16.78 -30.84 10.28
C LYS A 47 17.51 -30.43 9.02
N GLY A 48 17.58 -29.13 8.76
CA GLY A 48 18.47 -28.55 7.76
C GLY A 48 19.91 -28.48 8.25
N GLY A 49 20.77 -28.03 7.35
CA GLY A 49 22.21 -27.89 7.52
C GLY A 49 22.61 -26.44 7.76
N SER A 50 23.76 -26.05 7.20
CA SER A 50 24.24 -24.67 7.24
C SER A 50 24.04 -23.92 5.92
N GLY A 51 23.24 -24.46 5.01
CA GLY A 51 22.89 -23.83 3.74
C GLY A 51 21.77 -22.80 3.90
N LYS A 52 21.15 -22.41 2.79
CA LYS A 52 19.78 -21.85 2.80
C LYS A 52 18.83 -22.94 2.37
N ASP A 53 18.11 -23.52 3.30
CA ASP A 53 17.33 -24.73 3.07
C ASP A 53 15.85 -24.41 2.82
N THR A 54 15.19 -25.30 2.08
CA THR A 54 13.77 -25.17 1.70
C THR A 54 13.05 -26.50 1.85
N PHE A 55 11.99 -26.51 2.65
CA PHE A 55 11.19 -27.70 2.93
C PHE A 55 9.80 -27.55 2.32
N LYS A 56 9.46 -28.38 1.33
CA LYS A 56 8.19 -28.28 0.58
C LYS A 56 7.15 -29.29 1.05
N PHE A 57 5.91 -28.84 1.23
CA PHE A 57 4.79 -29.63 1.72
C PHE A 57 3.59 -29.48 0.80
N ALA A 58 2.96 -30.60 0.42
CA ALA A 58 1.66 -30.56 -0.26
C ALA A 58 0.65 -30.02 0.73
N SER A 59 0.53 -30.68 1.87
CA SER A 59 -0.21 -30.17 3.00
C SER A 59 0.47 -30.73 4.25
N VAL A 60 0.14 -30.20 5.42
CA VAL A 60 0.41 -30.95 6.66
C VAL A 60 -0.58 -32.14 6.80
N ALA A 61 -1.51 -32.35 5.86
CA ALA A 61 -2.37 -33.55 5.83
C ALA A 61 -1.58 -34.71 5.22
N GLY A 62 -0.76 -35.29 6.08
CA GLY A 62 0.16 -36.38 5.78
C GLY A 62 1.34 -36.44 6.74
N ALA A 63 1.26 -36.05 8.01
CA ALA A 63 2.07 -36.64 9.09
C ALA A 63 2.04 -35.71 10.29
N ASN A 64 1.56 -36.27 11.40
CA ASN A 64 2.02 -35.92 12.72
C ASN A 64 1.85 -34.44 13.17
N PRO A 65 0.88 -34.10 14.05
CA PRO A 65 0.87 -32.80 14.74
C PRO A 65 2.17 -32.53 15.54
N ASN A 66 3.02 -33.56 15.71
CA ASN A 66 4.36 -33.47 16.27
C ASN A 66 5.47 -33.33 15.20
N LEU A 67 5.15 -32.97 13.94
CA LEU A 67 6.17 -32.59 12.97
C LEU A 67 6.95 -31.41 13.55
N THR A 68 8.26 -31.59 13.64
CA THR A 68 9.21 -30.57 14.10
C THR A 68 10.23 -30.31 13.00
N ILE A 69 10.44 -29.03 12.72
CA ILE A 69 11.40 -28.57 11.72
C ILE A 69 12.45 -27.73 12.46
N ASP A 70 13.71 -27.99 12.18
CA ASP A 70 14.82 -27.10 12.51
C ASP A 70 15.48 -26.75 11.18
N GLY A 71 15.41 -25.49 10.75
CA GLY A 71 16.03 -25.10 9.47
C GLY A 71 17.56 -25.17 9.52
N GLY A 72 18.14 -25.10 10.71
CA GLY A 72 19.59 -25.09 10.89
C GLY A 72 20.13 -23.67 10.96
N ALA A 73 21.16 -23.36 10.18
CA ALA A 73 21.78 -22.04 10.18
C ALA A 73 21.50 -21.28 8.87
N ASN A 74 21.56 -19.95 8.96
CA ASN A 74 21.21 -19.00 7.89
C ASN A 74 19.70 -18.85 7.74
N GLU A 75 19.23 -18.69 6.50
CA GLU A 75 17.87 -18.27 6.19
C GLU A 75 17.14 -19.41 5.52
N ASP A 76 16.21 -20.01 6.25
CA ASP A 76 15.54 -21.23 5.87
C ASP A 76 14.04 -21.00 5.62
N SER A 77 13.46 -21.84 4.77
CA SER A 77 12.13 -21.63 4.21
C SER A 77 11.26 -22.88 4.29
N VAL A 78 9.96 -22.66 4.52
CA VAL A 78 8.92 -23.67 4.36
C VAL A 78 7.99 -23.27 3.23
N GLU A 79 7.71 -24.18 2.30
CA GLU A 79 6.77 -23.96 1.20
C GLU A 79 5.55 -24.86 1.31
N PHE A 80 4.37 -24.29 1.16
CA PHE A 80 3.11 -25.02 1.05
C PHE A 80 2.59 -24.95 -0.40
N THR A 81 2.45 -26.11 -1.03
CA THR A 81 1.92 -26.25 -2.39
C THR A 81 0.43 -26.60 -2.44
N ASN A 82 -0.20 -26.90 -1.30
CA ASN A 82 -1.64 -27.23 -1.16
C ASN A 82 -2.11 -27.32 0.33
N LEU A 83 -1.83 -26.32 1.19
CA LEU A 83 -2.30 -26.28 2.59
C LEU A 83 -3.84 -26.32 2.62
N ASN A 84 -4.41 -27.29 3.34
CA ASN A 84 -5.86 -27.40 3.52
C ASN A 84 -6.23 -27.43 5.02
N GLY A 85 -7.14 -26.54 5.42
CA GLY A 85 -7.65 -26.41 6.80
C GLY A 85 -6.68 -25.70 7.76
N SER A 86 -6.95 -25.79 9.08
CA SER A 86 -6.13 -25.14 10.10
C SER A 86 -4.98 -26.03 10.58
N ARG A 87 -3.77 -25.49 10.67
CA ARG A 87 -2.55 -26.21 11.07
C ARG A 87 -1.62 -25.32 11.89
N ARG A 88 -0.82 -25.93 12.77
CA ARG A 88 0.26 -25.26 13.49
C ARG A 88 1.60 -25.67 12.91
N LEU A 89 2.46 -24.69 12.64
CA LEU A 89 3.85 -24.93 12.30
C LEU A 89 4.67 -25.03 13.60
N ASN A 90 5.37 -26.15 13.81
CA ASN A 90 6.38 -26.26 14.86
C ASN A 90 7.75 -26.20 14.19
N ALA A 91 8.34 -25.02 14.16
CA ALA A 91 9.62 -24.79 13.49
C ALA A 91 10.52 -23.90 14.34
N ASN A 92 11.80 -24.21 14.36
CA ASN A 92 12.86 -23.32 14.84
C ASN A 92 13.79 -23.02 13.67
N ASN A 93 14.43 -21.85 13.71
CA ASN A 93 15.38 -21.43 12.67
C ASN A 93 14.77 -21.54 11.27
N VAL A 94 13.53 -21.09 11.12
CA VAL A 94 12.85 -20.95 9.83
C VAL A 94 12.32 -19.54 9.78
N GLU A 95 12.75 -18.77 8.79
CA GLU A 95 12.50 -17.33 8.70
C GLU A 95 11.36 -17.02 7.72
N ASN A 96 11.16 -17.88 6.73
CA ASN A 96 10.27 -17.63 5.61
C ASN A 96 9.22 -18.75 5.44
N VAL A 97 7.98 -18.35 5.14
CA VAL A 97 6.92 -19.26 4.72
C VAL A 97 6.38 -18.82 3.36
N THR A 98 6.22 -19.75 2.42
CA THR A 98 5.69 -19.47 1.08
C THR A 98 4.44 -20.30 0.78
N PHE A 99 3.38 -19.66 0.29
CA PHE A 99 2.20 -20.30 -0.26
C PHE A 99 2.26 -20.29 -1.80
N VAL A 100 2.49 -21.46 -2.39
CA VAL A 100 2.85 -21.60 -3.82
C VAL A 100 1.63 -21.68 -4.74
N LYS A 101 0.57 -22.39 -4.36
CA LYS A 101 -0.70 -22.47 -5.10
C LYS A 101 -1.80 -23.18 -4.31
N ASP A 102 -3.05 -22.86 -4.63
CA ASP A 102 -4.28 -23.50 -4.19
C ASP A 102 -4.36 -23.76 -2.67
N ASN A 103 -3.65 -22.96 -1.87
CA ASN A 103 -3.67 -23.08 -0.41
C ASN A 103 -4.98 -22.51 0.12
N ASN A 104 -5.72 -23.28 0.92
CA ASN A 104 -6.96 -22.86 1.55
C ASN A 104 -6.99 -23.27 3.04
N GLY A 105 -6.67 -22.33 3.94
CA GLY A 105 -6.57 -22.71 5.35
C GLY A 105 -6.07 -21.64 6.31
N THR A 106 -5.65 -22.11 7.49
CA THR A 106 -5.06 -21.26 8.54
C THR A 106 -3.73 -21.85 8.99
N LEU A 107 -2.69 -21.03 9.03
CA LEU A 107 -1.38 -21.37 9.58
C LEU A 107 -1.17 -20.63 10.91
N ASP A 108 -1.13 -21.40 12.00
CA ASP A 108 -0.80 -20.95 13.34
C ASP A 108 0.72 -21.03 13.54
N LEU A 109 1.35 -19.89 13.81
CA LEU A 109 2.79 -19.74 13.99
C LEU A 109 3.22 -19.63 15.46
N ALA A 110 2.35 -19.95 16.42
CA ALA A 110 2.67 -19.87 17.86
C ALA A 110 3.98 -20.60 18.23
N ASN A 111 4.30 -21.71 17.56
CA ASN A 111 5.51 -22.51 17.77
C ASN A 111 6.57 -22.31 16.67
N ALA A 112 6.49 -21.21 15.92
CA ALA A 112 7.38 -20.86 14.82
C ALA A 112 7.68 -19.35 14.82
N GLN A 113 8.13 -18.84 15.97
CA GLN A 113 8.36 -17.41 16.19
C GLN A 113 9.59 -16.84 15.45
N SER A 114 10.44 -17.71 14.89
CA SER A 114 11.52 -17.31 13.98
C SER A 114 10.99 -16.82 12.63
N VAL A 115 9.75 -17.19 12.25
CA VAL A 115 9.17 -16.77 10.97
C VAL A 115 8.90 -15.27 10.97
N LYS A 116 9.59 -14.55 10.08
CA LYS A 116 9.51 -13.10 9.92
C LYS A 116 8.86 -12.66 8.63
N SER A 117 8.81 -13.52 7.62
CA SER A 117 8.19 -13.22 6.34
C SER A 117 7.22 -14.30 5.89
N VAL A 118 6.17 -13.86 5.20
CA VAL A 118 5.28 -14.74 4.43
C VAL A 118 5.27 -14.27 2.99
N THR A 119 5.36 -15.21 2.06
CA THR A 119 5.12 -14.96 0.64
C THR A 119 3.88 -15.73 0.18
N ALA A 120 3.03 -15.11 -0.62
CA ALA A 120 1.94 -15.78 -1.29
C ALA A 120 1.95 -15.46 -2.78
N THR A 121 1.90 -16.49 -3.61
CA THR A 121 1.73 -16.32 -5.06
C THR A 121 0.28 -16.01 -5.40
N ARG A 122 0.06 -15.40 -6.55
CA ARG A 122 -1.28 -15.23 -7.14
C ARG A 122 -1.76 -16.51 -7.83
N LYS A 123 -1.86 -17.61 -7.08
CA LYS A 123 -2.37 -18.91 -7.57
C LYS A 123 -3.42 -19.48 -6.63
N ASN A 124 -4.52 -18.75 -6.45
CA ASN A 124 -5.68 -19.14 -5.63
C ASN A 124 -5.37 -19.42 -4.15
N ASN A 125 -4.44 -18.68 -3.56
CA ASN A 125 -4.10 -18.82 -2.15
C ASN A 125 -5.09 -18.05 -1.27
N THR A 126 -5.94 -18.76 -0.52
CA THR A 126 -6.86 -18.22 0.49
C THR A 126 -6.42 -18.67 1.88
N VAL A 127 -5.53 -17.90 2.52
CA VAL A 127 -4.90 -18.31 3.78
C VAL A 127 -5.02 -17.27 4.88
N SER A 128 -5.14 -17.73 6.12
CA SER A 128 -4.99 -16.91 7.32
C SER A 128 -3.72 -17.30 8.06
N VAL A 129 -2.95 -16.32 8.52
CA VAL A 129 -1.76 -16.54 9.34
C VAL A 129 -1.97 -15.91 10.72
N THR A 130 -1.77 -16.71 11.77
CA THR A 130 -2.11 -16.35 13.14
C THR A 130 -0.97 -16.58 14.12
N ASN A 131 -1.05 -15.92 15.28
CA ASN A 131 -0.08 -16.00 16.38
C ASN A 131 1.38 -15.80 15.92
N SER A 132 1.57 -14.89 14.95
CA SER A 132 2.82 -14.72 14.25
C SER A 132 3.56 -13.45 14.67
N GLY A 133 4.90 -13.49 14.56
CA GLY A 133 5.78 -12.33 14.64
C GLY A 133 6.20 -11.81 13.27
N ILE A 134 5.36 -12.02 12.25
CA ILE A 134 5.63 -11.67 10.85
C ILE A 134 5.63 -10.15 10.69
N GLU A 135 6.68 -9.64 10.07
CA GLU A 135 6.87 -8.22 9.82
C GLU A 135 6.60 -7.86 8.34
N THR A 136 6.79 -8.84 7.44
CA THR A 136 6.67 -8.66 5.98
C THR A 136 5.75 -9.69 5.35
N LEU A 137 4.81 -9.23 4.53
CA LEU A 137 4.07 -10.03 3.57
C LEU A 137 4.56 -9.69 2.16
N THR A 138 4.84 -10.69 1.34
CA THR A 138 5.12 -10.51 -0.09
C THR A 138 4.02 -11.17 -0.91
N ILE A 139 3.43 -10.43 -1.83
CA ILE A 139 2.57 -10.94 -2.88
C ILE A 139 3.43 -11.09 -4.12
N ASP A 140 3.64 -12.34 -4.52
CA ASP A 140 4.33 -12.66 -5.77
C ASP A 140 3.35 -12.55 -6.92
N THR A 141 3.56 -11.53 -7.75
CA THR A 141 2.70 -11.14 -8.85
C THR A 141 3.03 -11.83 -10.15
N ASP A 142 4.04 -12.72 -10.22
CA ASP A 142 4.52 -13.44 -11.42
C ASP A 142 3.40 -14.11 -12.22
N THR A 143 2.40 -14.66 -11.53
CA THR A 143 1.25 -15.27 -12.19
C THR A 143 -0.02 -14.49 -12.01
N ASP A 144 -0.95 -14.73 -12.92
CA ASP A 144 -2.32 -14.27 -12.75
C ASP A 144 -3.13 -15.27 -11.90
N GLY A 145 -3.97 -14.74 -11.02
CA GLY A 145 -4.87 -15.50 -10.19
C GLY A 145 -5.38 -14.75 -8.97
N ALA A 146 -6.26 -15.42 -8.24
CA ALA A 146 -6.83 -14.91 -6.99
C ALA A 146 -5.87 -15.14 -5.80
N TYR A 147 -5.98 -14.30 -4.78
CA TYR A 147 -5.44 -14.55 -3.45
C TYR A 147 -6.27 -13.82 -2.39
N LYS A 148 -6.35 -14.40 -1.20
CA LYS A 148 -6.91 -13.77 -0.01
C LYS A 148 -6.02 -14.12 1.18
N ILE A 149 -5.24 -13.16 1.65
CA ILE A 149 -4.31 -13.36 2.76
C ILE A 149 -4.79 -12.56 3.97
N ASN A 150 -5.09 -13.25 5.06
CA ASN A 150 -5.43 -12.62 6.33
C ASN A 150 -4.27 -12.75 7.32
N VAL A 151 -3.67 -11.63 7.70
CA VAL A 151 -2.56 -11.58 8.65
C VAL A 151 -3.07 -10.97 9.96
N THR A 152 -3.15 -11.80 11.00
CA THR A 152 -3.78 -11.41 12.28
C THR A 152 -2.77 -10.93 13.33
N THR A 153 -1.58 -10.50 12.92
CA THR A 153 -0.56 -9.94 13.83
C THR A 153 -0.49 -8.42 13.72
N ALA A 154 -0.25 -7.76 14.85
CA ALA A 154 0.03 -6.33 14.88
C ALA A 154 1.45 -5.97 14.42
N THR A 155 2.32 -6.98 14.28
CA THR A 155 3.72 -6.79 13.90
C THR A 155 3.94 -6.63 12.39
N LEU A 156 2.92 -6.90 11.56
CA LEU A 156 2.99 -6.69 10.12
C LEU A 156 3.17 -5.19 9.83
N LYS A 157 4.25 -4.85 9.13
CA LYS A 157 4.61 -3.47 8.78
C LYS A 157 4.71 -3.26 7.28
N THR A 158 5.08 -4.29 6.53
CA THR A 158 5.41 -4.16 5.11
C THR A 158 4.66 -5.17 4.27
N ILE A 159 4.13 -4.70 3.15
CA ILE A 159 3.54 -5.50 2.10
C ILE A 159 4.31 -5.19 0.82
N ASN A 160 4.99 -6.20 0.26
CA ASN A 160 5.70 -6.09 -1.00
C ASN A 160 4.85 -6.72 -2.10
N PHE A 161 4.79 -6.06 -3.26
CA PHE A 161 4.34 -6.63 -4.52
C PHE A 161 5.57 -6.73 -5.41
N THR A 162 5.90 -7.96 -5.82
CA THR A 162 7.09 -8.26 -6.60
C THR A 162 6.78 -9.33 -7.63
N ASP A 163 7.41 -9.26 -8.78
CA ASP A 163 7.45 -10.36 -9.73
C ASP A 163 8.83 -11.03 -9.66
N ARG A 164 8.88 -12.31 -9.27
CA ARG A 164 10.14 -13.03 -9.03
C ARG A 164 10.63 -13.84 -10.22
N ASP A 165 9.79 -14.07 -11.24
CA ASP A 165 10.17 -14.78 -12.47
C ASP A 165 10.01 -13.86 -13.67
N LEU A 166 11.09 -13.15 -14.00
CA LEU A 166 11.10 -12.19 -15.10
C LEU A 166 11.08 -12.85 -16.49
N ASP A 167 11.21 -14.17 -16.55
CA ASP A 167 11.22 -14.94 -17.79
C ASP A 167 9.82 -15.46 -18.16
N SER A 168 8.88 -15.54 -17.20
CA SER A 168 7.48 -15.83 -17.45
C SER A 168 6.62 -14.58 -17.49
N TYR A 169 5.85 -14.42 -18.58
CA TYR A 169 4.83 -13.40 -18.67
C TYR A 169 3.44 -14.02 -18.82
N THR A 170 2.56 -13.72 -17.87
CA THR A 170 1.13 -13.96 -17.98
C THR A 170 0.40 -12.62 -17.97
N SER A 171 -0.51 -12.41 -18.93
CA SER A 171 -1.35 -11.20 -18.95
C SER A 171 -2.15 -11.09 -17.65
N ASP A 172 -2.15 -9.91 -17.04
CA ASP A 172 -2.92 -9.65 -15.82
C ASP A 172 -4.41 -9.55 -16.14
N THR A 173 -5.21 -10.55 -15.77
CA THR A 173 -6.67 -10.48 -15.82
C THR A 173 -7.25 -10.20 -14.43
N PRO A 174 -8.14 -9.20 -14.27
CA PRO A 174 -8.74 -8.92 -12.98
C PRO A 174 -9.45 -10.15 -12.40
N ALA A 175 -9.01 -10.59 -11.22
CA ALA A 175 -9.61 -11.71 -10.49
C ALA A 175 -10.47 -11.19 -9.33
N ALA A 176 -11.58 -11.86 -9.02
CA ALA A 176 -12.59 -11.39 -8.07
C ALA A 176 -12.16 -11.33 -6.58
N HIS A 177 -10.99 -11.88 -6.26
CA HIS A 177 -10.50 -12.03 -4.89
C HIS A 177 -8.99 -11.79 -4.87
N ARG A 178 -8.54 -10.53 -4.86
CA ARG A 178 -7.14 -10.15 -4.59
C ARG A 178 -7.13 -9.26 -3.36
N GLU A 179 -7.07 -9.88 -2.19
CA GLU A 179 -7.39 -9.23 -0.92
C GLU A 179 -6.32 -9.51 0.14
N ILE A 180 -5.90 -8.44 0.82
CA ILE A 180 -5.10 -8.51 2.03
C ILE A 180 -5.95 -8.01 3.20
N ILE A 181 -6.10 -8.83 4.24
CA ILE A 181 -6.77 -8.45 5.49
C ILE A 181 -5.71 -8.28 6.56
N ALA A 182 -5.61 -7.08 7.12
CA ALA A 182 -4.62 -6.72 8.13
C ALA A 182 -5.24 -5.90 9.27
N ASN A 183 -6.32 -6.43 9.86
CA ASN A 183 -7.13 -5.77 10.90
C ASN A 183 -6.43 -5.55 12.25
N ASN A 184 -5.19 -6.02 12.42
CA ASN A 184 -4.40 -5.81 13.63
C ASN A 184 -3.19 -4.89 13.40
N ALA A 185 -2.83 -4.60 12.14
CA ALA A 185 -1.71 -3.73 11.80
C ALA A 185 -2.10 -2.26 12.01
N THR A 186 -1.21 -1.47 12.61
CA THR A 186 -1.46 -0.04 12.87
C THR A 186 -0.77 0.87 11.87
N GLU A 187 0.32 0.41 11.27
CA GLU A 187 1.03 1.10 10.19
C GLU A 187 1.38 0.08 9.12
N LEU A 188 1.20 0.45 7.84
CA LEU A 188 1.56 -0.40 6.71
C LEU A 188 2.32 0.39 5.65
N THR A 189 3.38 -0.21 5.13
CA THR A 189 4.13 0.26 3.97
C THR A 189 3.95 -0.72 2.82
N PHE A 190 3.49 -0.21 1.69
CA PHE A 190 3.31 -0.93 0.44
C PHE A 190 4.49 -0.60 -0.47
N ASN A 191 5.27 -1.61 -0.84
CA ASN A 191 6.30 -1.48 -1.86
C ASN A 191 5.85 -2.21 -3.11
N MET A 192 5.66 -1.47 -4.19
CA MET A 192 5.35 -2.02 -5.51
C MET A 192 6.59 -1.84 -6.36
N ASP A 193 7.31 -2.93 -6.62
CA ASP A 193 8.54 -2.87 -7.38
C ASP A 193 8.28 -2.59 -8.87
N LYS A 194 9.36 -2.44 -9.64
CA LYS A 194 9.29 -2.09 -11.07
C LYS A 194 8.75 -3.21 -11.97
N TYR A 195 8.60 -4.41 -11.43
CA TYR A 195 8.07 -5.59 -12.11
C TYR A 195 6.71 -6.01 -11.53
N ALA A 196 6.19 -5.30 -10.54
CA ALA A 196 4.94 -5.62 -9.91
C ALA A 196 3.77 -5.43 -10.89
N ARG A 197 2.75 -6.25 -10.71
CA ARG A 197 1.45 -6.09 -11.38
C ARG A 197 0.41 -5.80 -10.32
N VAL A 198 -0.16 -4.59 -10.25
CA VAL A 198 -1.12 -4.21 -9.21
C VAL A 198 -2.27 -3.43 -9.83
N ASN A 199 -3.48 -3.95 -9.68
CA ASN A 199 -4.67 -3.35 -10.27
C ASN A 199 -5.93 -3.69 -9.46
N ASP A 200 -6.67 -2.67 -9.04
CA ASP A 200 -8.03 -2.85 -8.50
C ASP A 200 -9.01 -3.21 -9.62
N GLY A 201 -9.10 -2.48 -10.74
CA GLY A 201 -10.01 -2.84 -11.84
C GLY A 201 -11.49 -3.09 -11.43
N GLY A 202 -11.92 -2.65 -10.24
CA GLY A 202 -13.24 -2.88 -9.64
C GLY A 202 -13.36 -4.12 -8.73
N THR A 203 -12.61 -5.20 -8.98
CA THR A 203 -12.69 -6.46 -8.21
C THR A 203 -11.35 -7.04 -7.77
N GLY A 204 -10.24 -6.36 -8.09
CA GLY A 204 -8.86 -6.77 -7.93
C GLY A 204 -8.23 -6.31 -6.61
N ASP A 205 -6.96 -5.90 -6.67
CA ASP A 205 -6.06 -5.74 -5.53
C ASP A 205 -6.59 -4.72 -4.50
N LEU A 206 -6.82 -5.21 -3.26
CA LEU A 206 -7.34 -4.39 -2.17
C LEU A 206 -6.73 -4.72 -0.80
N LEU A 207 -6.74 -3.72 0.08
CA LEU A 207 -6.50 -3.85 1.52
C LEU A 207 -7.81 -3.68 2.30
N GLU A 208 -8.08 -4.61 3.21
CA GLU A 208 -9.04 -4.43 4.30
C GLU A 208 -8.30 -4.29 5.65
N SER A 209 -8.47 -3.14 6.32
CA SER A 209 -7.90 -2.94 7.66
C SER A 209 -8.61 -1.86 8.47
N SER A 210 -9.30 -2.26 9.54
CA SER A 210 -9.98 -1.34 10.47
C SER A 210 -9.05 -0.63 11.47
N SER A 211 -7.83 -1.13 11.67
CA SER A 211 -6.89 -0.64 12.68
C SER A 211 -5.79 0.26 12.13
N VAL A 212 -5.55 0.25 10.82
CA VAL A 212 -4.44 1.00 10.22
C VAL A 212 -4.68 2.50 10.36
N LYS A 213 -3.67 3.20 10.90
CA LYS A 213 -3.67 4.66 11.06
C LYS A 213 -2.81 5.35 10.02
N LYS A 214 -1.78 4.66 9.53
CA LYS A 214 -0.83 5.19 8.56
C LYS A 214 -0.58 4.18 7.47
N ILE A 215 -0.79 4.62 6.22
CA ILE A 215 -0.41 3.85 5.03
C ILE A 215 0.65 4.63 4.27
N SER A 216 1.70 3.94 3.84
CA SER A 216 2.72 4.52 2.96
C SER A 216 2.81 3.68 1.67
N PHE A 217 2.75 4.31 0.51
CA PHE A 217 2.92 3.67 -0.80
C PHE A 217 4.25 4.10 -1.42
N ASN A 218 5.04 3.13 -1.86
CA ASN A 218 6.25 3.33 -2.64
C ASN A 218 6.10 2.58 -3.96
N ILE A 219 5.95 3.32 -5.06
CA ILE A 219 5.70 2.77 -6.40
C ILE A 219 6.92 3.07 -7.26
N ALA A 220 7.64 2.02 -7.64
CA ALA A 220 8.81 2.12 -8.47
C ALA A 220 8.44 2.33 -9.96
N LYS A 221 9.36 2.92 -10.71
CA LYS A 221 9.22 3.07 -12.16
C LYS A 221 9.47 1.75 -12.88
N SER A 222 8.52 1.31 -13.71
CA SER A 222 8.72 0.21 -14.66
C SER A 222 9.39 0.70 -15.93
N ASP A 223 10.33 -0.09 -16.46
CA ASP A 223 10.96 0.13 -17.76
C ASP A 223 10.23 -0.61 -18.90
N ASP A 224 9.37 -1.58 -18.56
CA ASP A 224 8.62 -2.43 -19.51
C ASP A 224 7.12 -2.41 -19.16
N GLU A 225 6.46 -1.32 -19.56
CA GLU A 225 5.05 -1.05 -19.23
C GLU A 225 4.06 -2.00 -19.91
N LEU A 226 4.51 -2.78 -20.91
CA LEU A 226 3.68 -3.79 -21.56
C LEU A 226 3.60 -5.08 -20.73
N LYS A 227 4.58 -5.34 -19.87
CA LYS A 227 4.65 -6.53 -19.03
C LYS A 227 4.27 -6.27 -17.58
N TYR A 228 4.57 -5.08 -17.08
CA TYR A 228 4.43 -4.78 -15.66
C TYR A 228 3.66 -3.49 -15.44
N THR A 229 2.54 -3.60 -14.73
CA THR A 229 1.54 -2.54 -14.62
C THR A 229 1.10 -2.35 -13.18
N VAL A 230 1.35 -1.17 -12.64
CA VAL A 230 0.80 -0.71 -11.35
C VAL A 230 -0.14 0.46 -11.65
N ASP A 231 -1.44 0.20 -11.63
CA ASP A 231 -2.48 1.12 -12.15
C ASP A 231 -3.35 1.69 -11.03
N SER A 232 -3.74 0.84 -10.09
CA SER A 232 -4.65 1.24 -9.01
C SER A 232 -4.60 0.27 -7.84
N TYR A 233 -5.01 0.75 -6.67
CA TYR A 233 -5.16 -0.07 -5.48
C TYR A 233 -6.34 0.41 -4.65
N ARG A 234 -7.08 -0.52 -4.03
CA ARG A 234 -8.26 -0.18 -3.23
C ARG A 234 -8.03 -0.30 -1.73
N LEU A 235 -8.50 0.71 -1.00
CA LEU A 235 -8.64 0.67 0.44
C LEU A 235 -10.11 0.39 0.81
N GLN A 236 -10.30 -0.47 1.81
CA GLN A 236 -11.60 -0.86 2.33
C GLN A 236 -11.58 -0.97 3.85
N ASN A 237 -12.66 -0.52 4.48
CA ASN A 237 -12.86 -0.52 5.92
C ASN A 237 -11.72 0.18 6.69
N THR A 238 -11.07 1.18 6.11
CA THR A 238 -9.92 1.89 6.72
C THR A 238 -10.35 2.98 7.70
N VAL A 239 -11.25 2.63 8.63
CA VAL A 239 -11.94 3.55 9.56
C VAL A 239 -11.03 4.28 10.56
N SER A 240 -9.78 3.85 10.69
CA SER A 240 -8.77 4.44 11.56
C SER A 240 -7.70 5.22 10.81
N LEU A 241 -7.76 5.30 9.48
CA LEU A 241 -6.73 5.91 8.66
C LEU A 241 -6.65 7.42 8.89
N GLU A 242 -5.50 7.88 9.36
CA GLU A 242 -5.20 9.27 9.69
C GLU A 242 -4.19 9.89 8.71
N THR A 243 -3.26 9.08 8.17
CA THR A 243 -2.17 9.54 7.30
C THR A 243 -1.96 8.65 6.09
N ILE A 244 -1.83 9.26 4.91
CA ILE A 244 -1.32 8.62 3.69
C ILE A 244 0.00 9.30 3.31
N ASN A 245 1.05 8.50 3.13
CA ASN A 245 2.26 8.89 2.42
C ASN A 245 2.29 8.18 1.07
N TYR A 246 2.62 8.92 0.03
CA TYR A 246 2.58 8.40 -1.32
C TYR A 246 3.83 8.87 -2.07
N ILE A 247 4.62 7.91 -2.55
CA ILE A 247 5.78 8.13 -3.38
C ILE A 247 5.60 7.29 -4.64
N ASN A 248 5.53 7.96 -5.79
CA ASN A 248 5.38 7.33 -7.08
C ASN A 248 6.40 7.87 -8.07
N GLU A 249 7.34 7.00 -8.43
CA GLU A 249 8.32 7.25 -9.49
C GLU A 249 7.88 6.59 -10.82
N GLY A 250 6.86 5.73 -10.76
CA GLY A 250 6.22 5.09 -11.91
C GLY A 250 5.16 5.97 -12.57
N LYS A 251 4.22 5.34 -13.27
CA LYS A 251 3.20 5.97 -14.13
C LYS A 251 1.97 6.46 -13.35
N ASP A 252 0.91 6.81 -14.07
CA ASP A 252 -0.38 7.15 -13.48
C ASP A 252 -0.87 6.05 -12.54
N PHE A 253 -1.28 6.43 -11.33
CA PHE A 253 -1.82 5.50 -10.35
C PHE A 253 -2.99 6.13 -9.60
N THR A 254 -4.07 5.37 -9.48
CA THR A 254 -5.28 5.79 -8.76
C THR A 254 -5.40 5.07 -7.43
N LEU A 255 -5.52 5.83 -6.35
CA LEU A 255 -5.93 5.28 -5.05
C LEU A 255 -7.46 5.26 -4.95
N ASN A 256 -8.05 4.08 -4.86
CA ASN A 256 -9.49 3.92 -4.74
C ASN A 256 -9.87 3.72 -3.27
N LEU A 257 -10.92 4.43 -2.84
CA LEU A 257 -11.62 4.18 -1.59
C LEU A 257 -12.91 3.45 -1.93
N LYS A 258 -13.20 2.34 -1.22
CA LYS A 258 -14.44 1.61 -1.42
C LYS A 258 -15.64 2.50 -1.08
N ASP A 259 -15.54 3.25 0.01
CA ASP A 259 -16.46 4.30 0.45
C ASP A 259 -15.67 5.39 1.19
N ALA A 260 -15.53 6.57 0.60
CA ALA A 260 -14.76 7.66 1.20
C ALA A 260 -15.30 8.13 2.56
N THR A 261 -16.59 7.90 2.85
CA THR A 261 -17.21 8.26 4.14
C THR A 261 -16.78 7.33 5.28
N VAL A 262 -16.23 6.17 4.95
CA VAL A 262 -15.71 5.15 5.86
C VAL A 262 -14.18 5.14 5.82
N ASP A 263 -13.62 4.99 4.62
CA ASP A 263 -12.21 4.66 4.40
C ASP A 263 -11.27 5.87 4.57
N ALA A 264 -11.78 7.08 4.41
CA ALA A 264 -11.05 8.33 4.65
C ALA A 264 -11.72 9.20 5.72
N ALA A 265 -12.61 8.62 6.54
CA ALA A 265 -13.37 9.34 7.56
C ALA A 265 -12.50 10.11 8.55
N LYS A 266 -11.27 9.63 8.80
CA LYS A 266 -10.29 10.21 9.72
C LYS A 266 -9.03 10.75 9.04
N LEU A 267 -8.96 10.71 7.70
CA LEU A 267 -7.75 11.08 6.96
C LEU A 267 -7.46 12.57 7.15
N ALA A 268 -6.42 12.88 7.93
CA ALA A 268 -6.04 14.23 8.31
C ALA A 268 -4.80 14.72 7.56
N THR A 269 -3.90 13.80 7.18
CA THR A 269 -2.63 14.13 6.52
C THR A 269 -2.46 13.37 5.21
N LEU A 270 -2.14 14.10 4.15
CA LEU A 270 -1.82 13.55 2.83
C LEU A 270 -0.47 14.09 2.36
N ASN A 271 0.52 13.22 2.22
CA ASN A 271 1.83 13.56 1.68
C ASN A 271 2.05 12.82 0.36
N VAL A 272 2.26 13.56 -0.73
CA VAL A 272 2.33 13.03 -2.09
C VAL A 272 3.59 13.54 -2.77
N LYS A 273 4.43 12.61 -3.22
CA LYS A 273 5.50 12.84 -4.18
C LYS A 273 5.24 11.98 -5.41
N THR A 274 4.90 12.57 -6.55
CA THR A 274 4.49 11.80 -7.74
C THR A 274 5.21 12.27 -9.00
N ALA A 275 5.59 11.36 -9.88
CA ALA A 275 6.13 11.69 -11.21
C ALA A 275 5.05 11.87 -12.28
N ASN A 276 3.84 11.38 -12.03
CA ASN A 276 2.72 11.34 -12.96
C ASN A 276 1.39 11.62 -12.22
N LYS A 277 0.25 11.31 -12.84
CA LYS A 277 -1.06 11.65 -12.28
C LYS A 277 -1.29 11.01 -10.91
N PHE A 278 -1.81 11.79 -9.98
CA PHE A 278 -2.29 11.33 -8.69
C PHE A 278 -3.70 11.84 -8.40
N ASN A 279 -4.57 10.92 -8.00
CA ASN A 279 -5.91 11.21 -7.51
C ASN A 279 -6.38 10.12 -6.53
N ILE A 280 -7.36 10.49 -5.71
CA ILE A 280 -8.08 9.57 -4.82
C ILE A 280 -9.53 9.52 -5.28
N LYS A 281 -10.04 8.34 -5.63
CA LYS A 281 -11.44 8.16 -6.06
C LYS A 281 -12.29 7.52 -4.99
N ASP A 282 -13.56 7.90 -4.96
CA ASP A 282 -14.60 7.24 -4.20
C ASP A 282 -15.42 6.36 -5.14
N LEU A 283 -15.35 5.05 -4.93
CA LEU A 283 -16.03 4.10 -5.80
C LEU A 283 -17.56 4.14 -5.66
N THR A 284 -18.10 4.70 -4.58
CA THR A 284 -19.56 4.85 -4.41
C THR A 284 -20.16 5.90 -5.35
N THR A 285 -19.37 6.92 -5.68
CA THR A 285 -19.78 8.07 -6.51
C THR A 285 -19.10 8.08 -7.88
N SER A 286 -18.07 7.26 -8.08
CA SER A 286 -17.21 7.24 -9.28
C SER A 286 -16.52 8.60 -9.56
N SER A 287 -16.39 9.44 -8.54
CA SER A 287 -15.72 10.75 -8.61
C SER A 287 -14.53 10.80 -7.64
N GLU A 288 -13.82 11.92 -7.64
CA GLU A 288 -12.79 12.22 -6.66
C GLU A 288 -13.38 12.19 -5.24
N ALA A 289 -12.60 11.66 -4.29
CA ALA A 289 -13.04 11.45 -2.92
C ALA A 289 -13.20 12.77 -2.15
N ASN A 290 -14.26 12.84 -1.33
CA ASN A 290 -14.47 13.95 -0.40
C ASN A 290 -13.67 13.72 0.89
N LEU A 291 -12.63 14.50 1.13
CA LEU A 291 -11.73 14.36 2.27
C LEU A 291 -12.17 15.28 3.41
N LYS A 292 -13.18 14.85 4.18
CA LYS A 292 -13.93 15.71 5.11
C LYS A 292 -13.14 16.28 6.29
N VAL A 293 -12.13 15.57 6.78
CA VAL A 293 -11.35 15.97 7.97
C VAL A 293 -9.87 16.24 7.67
N ILE A 294 -9.53 16.35 6.38
CA ILE A 294 -8.18 16.67 5.95
C ILE A 294 -7.76 18.02 6.53
N SER A 295 -6.52 18.11 7.01
CA SER A 295 -5.96 19.33 7.58
C SER A 295 -4.59 19.67 7.02
N GLU A 296 -3.83 18.69 6.56
CA GLU A 296 -2.48 18.89 6.06
C GLU A 296 -2.29 18.13 4.73
N ILE A 297 -1.92 18.86 3.69
CA ILE A 297 -1.72 18.34 2.35
C ILE A 297 -0.38 18.86 1.82
N ASN A 298 0.55 17.94 1.54
CA ASN A 298 1.86 18.25 0.97
C ASN A 298 2.00 17.54 -0.38
N LEU A 299 2.09 18.31 -1.46
CA LEU A 299 2.21 17.82 -2.82
C LEU A 299 3.56 18.23 -3.43
N GLN A 300 4.23 17.27 -4.03
CA GLN A 300 5.52 17.46 -4.68
C GLN A 300 5.52 16.69 -6.01
N GLY A 301 5.82 17.36 -7.11
CA GLY A 301 6.09 16.65 -8.35
C GLY A 301 7.54 16.22 -8.46
N VAL A 302 7.82 15.22 -9.28
CA VAL A 302 9.18 14.77 -9.59
C VAL A 302 9.64 15.48 -10.86
N ILE A 303 10.74 16.23 -10.74
CA ILE A 303 11.42 16.83 -11.88
C ILE A 303 12.24 15.74 -12.58
N LYS A 304 11.93 15.46 -13.85
CA LYS A 304 12.63 14.45 -14.65
C LYS A 304 14.01 14.95 -15.08
N SER A 305 14.86 14.06 -15.59
CA SER A 305 16.23 14.39 -16.00
C SER A 305 16.31 15.40 -17.16
N ASP A 306 15.26 15.52 -17.96
CA ASP A 306 15.12 16.53 -19.02
C ASP A 306 14.51 17.86 -18.53
N GLY A 307 14.24 17.98 -17.22
CA GLY A 307 13.62 19.15 -16.59
C GLY A 307 12.10 19.21 -16.72
N THR A 308 11.46 18.21 -17.33
CA THR A 308 10.00 18.13 -17.43
C THR A 308 9.36 17.74 -16.09
N ILE A 309 8.08 18.10 -15.94
CA ILE A 309 7.25 17.78 -14.80
C ILE A 309 5.90 17.33 -15.35
N ASP A 310 5.53 16.08 -15.09
CA ASP A 310 4.27 15.47 -15.57
C ASP A 310 3.27 15.19 -14.44
N SER A 311 3.62 15.61 -13.22
CA SER A 311 2.85 15.42 -12.00
C SER A 311 1.56 16.23 -12.00
N GLU A 312 0.47 15.68 -12.53
CA GLU A 312 -0.88 16.23 -12.42
C GLU A 312 -1.55 15.73 -11.14
N VAL A 313 -2.04 16.63 -10.30
CA VAL A 313 -2.74 16.26 -9.06
C VAL A 313 -4.18 16.72 -9.10
N VAL A 314 -5.11 15.80 -8.86
CA VAL A 314 -6.55 16.09 -8.75
C VAL A 314 -7.06 15.61 -7.39
N LEU A 315 -7.54 16.56 -6.59
CA LEU A 315 -8.18 16.31 -5.30
C LEU A 315 -9.66 16.66 -5.36
N GLY A 316 -10.50 15.86 -4.71
CA GLY A 316 -11.93 16.12 -4.59
C GLY A 316 -12.23 17.27 -3.63
N ASN A 317 -13.42 17.25 -3.02
CA ASN A 317 -13.77 18.28 -2.03
C ASN A 317 -12.96 18.09 -0.75
N LEU A 318 -12.52 19.19 -0.16
CA LEU A 318 -11.69 19.21 1.05
C LEU A 318 -12.44 19.83 2.22
N GLY A 319 -12.33 19.19 3.38
CA GLY A 319 -12.85 19.70 4.64
C GLY A 319 -14.37 19.55 4.79
N HIS A 320 -14.85 20.08 5.91
CA HIS A 320 -16.25 20.06 6.29
C HIS A 320 -16.52 21.17 7.33
N ALA A 321 -17.75 21.68 7.37
CA ALA A 321 -18.15 22.76 8.28
C ALA A 321 -18.05 22.38 9.77
N SER A 322 -17.95 21.08 10.08
CA SER A 322 -17.77 20.58 11.45
C SER A 322 -16.33 20.19 11.78
N SER A 323 -15.37 20.39 10.86
CA SER A 323 -13.96 20.10 11.15
C SER A 323 -13.46 20.99 12.30
N LEU A 324 -12.59 20.45 13.15
CA LEU A 324 -11.95 21.22 14.22
C LEU A 324 -10.64 21.89 13.78
N HIS A 325 -10.17 21.57 12.58
CA HIS A 325 -8.91 22.06 12.04
C HIS A 325 -9.14 22.80 10.73
N GLY A 326 -8.25 23.76 10.46
CA GLY A 326 -8.09 24.34 9.13
C GLY A 326 -7.43 23.37 8.15
N ILE A 327 -7.23 23.83 6.93
CA ILE A 327 -6.55 23.10 5.86
C ILE A 327 -5.30 23.87 5.46
N ASN A 328 -4.14 23.23 5.53
CA ASN A 328 -2.91 23.70 4.90
C ASN A 328 -2.64 22.85 3.66
N LEU A 329 -2.53 23.51 2.51
CA LEU A 329 -2.14 22.89 1.25
C LEU A 329 -0.84 23.52 0.77
N THR A 330 0.21 22.72 0.72
CA THR A 330 1.47 23.09 0.08
C THR A 330 1.62 22.26 -1.18
N ALA A 331 1.88 22.89 -2.32
CA ALA A 331 2.17 22.20 -3.57
C ALA A 331 3.36 22.81 -4.28
N LYS A 332 4.29 21.97 -4.73
CA LYS A 332 5.43 22.43 -5.53
C LYS A 332 5.83 21.51 -6.65
N ASP A 333 6.40 22.13 -7.67
CA ASP A 333 6.96 21.47 -8.86
C ASP A 333 5.94 20.51 -9.50
N LEU A 334 4.69 20.95 -9.70
CA LEU A 334 3.65 20.16 -10.35
C LEU A 334 3.45 20.58 -11.81
N LYS A 335 2.87 19.68 -12.61
CA LYS A 335 2.35 20.04 -13.92
C LYS A 335 1.11 20.91 -13.74
N ALA A 336 0.07 20.37 -13.10
CA ALA A 336 -1.19 21.05 -12.85
C ALA A 336 -1.76 20.62 -11.49
N LEU A 337 -2.63 21.46 -10.92
CA LEU A 337 -3.33 21.18 -9.67
C LEU A 337 -4.82 21.52 -9.82
N THR A 338 -5.68 20.54 -9.56
CA THR A 338 -7.12 20.75 -9.44
C THR A 338 -7.60 20.31 -8.06
N VAL A 339 -8.36 21.17 -7.40
CA VAL A 339 -8.98 20.92 -6.10
C VAL A 339 -10.47 21.22 -6.21
N GLY A 340 -11.31 20.35 -5.64
CA GLY A 340 -12.75 20.57 -5.56
C GLY A 340 -13.15 21.74 -4.66
N THR A 341 -14.38 21.69 -4.15
CA THR A 341 -14.87 22.65 -3.16
C THR A 341 -14.09 22.52 -1.85
N VAL A 342 -13.75 23.63 -1.22
CA VAL A 342 -13.09 23.66 0.09
C VAL A 342 -14.06 24.24 1.12
N THR A 343 -14.23 23.55 2.24
CA THR A 343 -15.05 24.01 3.36
C THR A 343 -14.30 23.87 4.67
N THR A 344 -14.09 24.98 5.38
CA THR A 344 -13.58 24.94 6.76
C THR A 344 -14.68 25.35 7.74
N ASN A 345 -14.45 25.09 9.03
CA ASN A 345 -15.39 25.48 10.08
C ASN A 345 -15.30 26.98 10.39
N THR A 346 -16.30 27.73 9.93
CA THR A 346 -16.39 29.19 10.08
C THR A 346 -16.71 29.63 11.51
N GLN A 347 -17.31 28.75 12.33
CA GLN A 347 -17.66 29.05 13.73
C GLN A 347 -16.43 29.19 14.63
N ILE A 348 -15.36 28.47 14.30
CA ILE A 348 -14.09 28.51 15.04
C ILE A 348 -12.98 29.25 14.27
N ASN A 349 -13.33 29.92 13.17
CA ASN A 349 -12.38 30.59 12.29
C ASN A 349 -11.24 29.68 11.78
N ALA A 350 -11.57 28.43 11.45
CA ALA A 350 -10.61 27.49 10.88
C ALA A 350 -10.12 27.99 9.52
N ARG A 351 -8.80 28.08 9.34
CA ARG A 351 -8.19 28.72 8.15
C ARG A 351 -8.06 27.76 6.97
N PHE A 352 -8.06 28.31 5.77
CA PHE A 352 -7.56 27.65 4.57
C PHE A 352 -6.29 28.36 4.11
N ASN A 353 -5.15 27.69 4.25
CA ASN A 353 -3.85 28.19 3.81
C ASN A 353 -3.39 27.42 2.58
N VAL A 354 -2.98 28.16 1.55
CA VAL A 354 -2.50 27.62 0.28
C VAL A 354 -1.13 28.21 -0.02
N ASN A 355 -0.14 27.35 -0.27
CA ASN A 355 1.21 27.75 -0.64
C ASN A 355 1.66 26.97 -1.88
N LEU A 356 1.76 27.66 -3.02
CA LEU A 356 2.04 27.07 -4.31
C LEU A 356 3.36 27.59 -4.86
N GLU A 357 4.17 26.70 -5.42
CA GLU A 357 5.43 27.08 -6.05
C GLU A 357 5.69 26.27 -7.33
N ASN A 358 6.03 26.96 -8.41
CA ASN A 358 6.52 26.32 -9.64
C ASN A 358 5.53 25.30 -10.25
N ILE A 359 4.27 25.70 -10.42
CA ILE A 359 3.25 24.91 -11.13
C ILE A 359 3.27 25.29 -12.62
N LYS A 360 3.42 24.32 -13.52
CA LYS A 360 3.70 24.59 -14.95
C LYS A 360 2.48 24.99 -15.76
N GLU A 361 1.33 24.43 -15.43
CA GLU A 361 0.05 24.64 -16.07
C GLU A 361 -0.97 25.19 -15.06
N ASP A 362 -2.25 24.91 -15.28
CA ASP A 362 -3.32 25.58 -14.56
C ASP A 362 -3.44 25.09 -13.12
N VAL A 363 -3.78 26.02 -12.24
CA VAL A 363 -4.20 25.77 -10.87
C VAL A 363 -5.66 26.14 -10.75
N THR A 364 -6.49 25.17 -10.37
CA THR A 364 -7.93 25.38 -10.20
C THR A 364 -8.40 24.92 -8.83
N PHE A 365 -9.16 25.78 -8.17
CA PHE A 365 -9.92 25.45 -6.98
C PHE A 365 -11.41 25.67 -7.24
N GLY A 366 -12.25 24.80 -6.70
CA GLY A 366 -13.70 24.98 -6.68
C GLY A 366 -14.13 26.16 -5.80
N ASN A 367 -15.39 26.14 -5.38
CA ASN A 367 -15.89 27.14 -4.42
C ASN A 367 -15.18 26.97 -3.07
N VAL A 368 -14.97 28.06 -2.36
CA VAL A 368 -14.39 28.06 -1.01
C VAL A 368 -15.36 28.68 -0.04
N LYS A 369 -15.61 27.99 1.08
CA LYS A 369 -16.26 28.56 2.26
C LYS A 369 -15.33 28.43 3.45
N SER A 370 -14.79 29.54 3.93
CA SER A 370 -13.78 29.52 4.99
C SER A 370 -13.83 30.77 5.85
N GLY A 371 -13.56 30.63 7.15
CA GLY A 371 -13.50 31.79 8.05
C GLY A 371 -12.29 32.70 7.78
N ASN A 372 -11.20 32.13 7.26
CA ASN A 372 -10.02 32.88 6.84
C ASN A 372 -9.28 32.13 5.73
N THR A 373 -8.94 32.83 4.65
CA THR A 373 -8.22 32.25 3.51
C THR A 373 -6.93 32.99 3.25
N VAL A 374 -5.82 32.26 3.15
CA VAL A 374 -4.51 32.79 2.75
C VAL A 374 -4.00 32.01 1.55
N VAL A 375 -3.66 32.71 0.48
CA VAL A 375 -3.09 32.12 -0.73
C VAL A 375 -1.77 32.80 -1.03
N ILE A 376 -0.72 32.01 -1.17
CA ILE A 376 0.58 32.44 -1.64
C ILE A 376 0.89 31.56 -2.84
N ALA A 377 1.06 32.15 -4.02
CA ALA A 377 1.37 31.42 -5.23
C ALA A 377 2.52 32.07 -5.99
N LYS A 378 3.54 31.27 -6.30
CA LYS A 378 4.78 31.74 -6.92
C LYS A 378 5.14 30.94 -8.15
N ASN A 379 5.64 31.62 -9.18
CA ASN A 379 6.14 31.00 -10.41
C ASN A 379 5.09 30.10 -11.09
N LEU A 380 3.86 30.59 -11.27
CA LEU A 380 2.83 29.84 -11.99
C LEU A 380 3.00 30.02 -13.50
N GLY A 381 3.02 28.91 -14.23
CA GLY A 381 3.28 28.88 -15.67
C GLY A 381 2.06 29.24 -16.53
N LYS A 382 0.85 29.08 -16.00
CA LYS A 382 -0.43 29.46 -16.62
C LYS A 382 -1.39 30.07 -15.59
N ASP A 383 -2.68 29.76 -15.70
CA ASP A 383 -3.76 30.44 -15.02
C ASP A 383 -3.94 29.93 -13.59
N PHE A 384 -4.37 30.83 -12.73
CA PHE A 384 -4.84 30.52 -11.39
C PHE A 384 -6.32 30.87 -11.29
N THR A 385 -7.16 29.89 -10.97
CA THR A 385 -8.60 30.06 -10.86
C THR A 385 -9.13 29.61 -9.51
N PHE A 386 -9.86 30.51 -8.86
CA PHE A 386 -10.76 30.19 -7.74
C PHE A 386 -12.22 30.31 -8.19
N GLY A 387 -13.06 29.39 -7.70
CA GLY A 387 -14.52 29.57 -7.74
C GLY A 387 -14.99 30.73 -6.88
N ASN A 388 -16.25 30.70 -6.45
CA ASN A 388 -16.77 31.68 -5.50
C ASN A 388 -16.11 31.50 -4.13
N LEU A 389 -15.77 32.61 -3.47
CA LEU A 389 -15.23 32.63 -2.11
C LEU A 389 -16.27 33.23 -1.15
N ASP A 390 -16.78 32.40 -0.25
CA ASP A 390 -17.54 32.81 0.92
C ASP A 390 -16.58 32.91 2.12
N ALA A 391 -16.12 34.13 2.41
CA ALA A 391 -15.17 34.40 3.49
C ALA A 391 -15.85 34.48 4.88
N ASP A 392 -17.00 33.82 5.03
CA ASP A 392 -17.94 33.77 6.17
C ASP A 392 -17.26 33.88 7.56
N THR A 393 -17.17 35.12 8.06
CA THR A 393 -16.71 35.42 9.42
C THR A 393 -17.89 35.51 10.38
N ILE A 394 -18.47 34.38 10.79
CA ILE A 394 -19.38 34.39 11.96
C ILE A 394 -18.60 34.76 13.23
N ALA A 395 -17.28 34.51 13.28
CA ALA A 395 -16.40 34.95 14.35
C ALA A 395 -16.21 36.48 14.30
N THR A 396 -16.93 37.17 15.19
CA THR A 396 -17.14 38.62 15.29
C THR A 396 -15.92 39.54 15.39
N ASN A 397 -14.68 39.03 15.28
CA ASN A 397 -13.44 39.79 15.53
C ASN A 397 -12.30 39.56 14.51
N SER A 398 -12.53 38.95 13.34
CA SER A 398 -11.44 38.75 12.35
C SER A 398 -11.19 40.02 11.55
N THR A 399 -10.04 40.68 11.77
CA THR A 399 -9.65 41.91 11.08
C THR A 399 -9.06 41.68 9.69
N ASP A 400 -8.61 40.45 9.38
CA ASP A 400 -8.12 39.99 8.07
C ASP A 400 -8.73 38.62 7.80
N ASN A 401 -9.71 38.51 6.89
CA ASN A 401 -10.30 37.22 6.54
C ASN A 401 -9.83 36.68 5.17
N VAL A 402 -9.26 37.51 4.30
CA VAL A 402 -8.68 37.06 3.03
C VAL A 402 -7.34 37.74 2.75
N ARG A 403 -6.31 36.94 2.42
CA ARG A 403 -5.01 37.42 1.95
C ARG A 403 -4.54 36.69 0.70
N PHE A 404 -4.15 37.43 -0.33
CA PHE A 404 -3.63 36.87 -1.58
C PHE A 404 -2.26 37.44 -1.95
N VAL A 405 -1.28 36.57 -2.20
CA VAL A 405 0.07 36.95 -2.64
C VAL A 405 0.40 36.17 -3.91
N PHE A 406 0.60 36.89 -5.00
CA PHE A 406 1.00 36.32 -6.29
C PHE A 406 2.36 36.89 -6.71
N ASP A 407 3.29 36.02 -7.09
CA ASP A 407 4.61 36.40 -7.60
C ASP A 407 4.91 35.60 -8.86
N LYS A 408 5.16 36.29 -9.98
CA LYS A 408 5.48 35.68 -11.29
C LYS A 408 4.44 34.66 -11.76
N VAL A 409 3.17 35.05 -11.76
CA VAL A 409 2.12 34.33 -12.50
C VAL A 409 2.19 34.77 -13.96
N LYS A 410 2.35 33.81 -14.88
CA LYS A 410 2.42 34.12 -16.32
C LYS A 410 1.05 34.24 -16.98
N GLY A 411 0.06 33.49 -16.49
CA GLY A 411 -1.32 33.52 -16.98
C GLY A 411 -2.21 34.49 -16.19
N ASP A 412 -3.52 34.28 -16.29
CA ASP A 412 -4.51 35.11 -15.61
C ASP A 412 -4.77 34.61 -14.17
N VAL A 413 -5.07 35.54 -13.27
CA VAL A 413 -5.58 35.24 -11.92
C VAL A 413 -7.06 35.58 -11.89
N THR A 414 -7.91 34.56 -11.78
CA THR A 414 -9.38 34.70 -11.83
C THR A 414 -10.02 34.23 -10.53
N PHE A 415 -10.96 35.03 -10.03
CA PHE A 415 -11.81 34.69 -8.90
C PHE A 415 -13.28 34.80 -9.32
N GLY A 416 -14.12 33.92 -8.78
CA GLY A 416 -15.57 34.10 -8.80
C GLY A 416 -16.02 35.26 -7.91
N ASN A 417 -17.27 35.23 -7.48
CA ASN A 417 -17.78 36.21 -6.52
C ASN A 417 -17.15 36.01 -5.14
N ILE A 418 -16.73 37.10 -4.50
CA ILE A 418 -16.30 37.10 -3.10
C ILE A 418 -17.42 37.69 -2.25
N THR A 419 -17.94 36.92 -1.29
CA THR A 419 -18.99 37.34 -0.37
C THR A 419 -18.52 37.26 1.08
N ASN A 420 -19.21 38.00 1.97
CA ASN A 420 -18.88 38.05 3.40
C ASN A 420 -17.42 38.45 3.69
N LEU A 421 -16.84 39.27 2.80
CA LEU A 421 -15.51 39.82 2.93
C LEU A 421 -15.51 40.94 3.98
N SER A 422 -14.75 40.79 5.07
CA SER A 422 -14.53 41.87 6.03
C SER A 422 -13.31 42.72 5.64
N SER A 423 -12.30 42.08 5.07
CA SER A 423 -11.08 42.74 4.59
C SER A 423 -10.30 41.85 3.62
N LEU A 424 -9.60 42.52 2.69
CA LEU A 424 -8.74 41.89 1.71
C LEU A 424 -7.37 42.55 1.78
N ASP A 425 -6.34 41.74 2.03
CA ASP A 425 -4.93 42.12 1.90
C ASP A 425 -4.33 41.41 0.68
N GLY A 426 -3.42 42.06 -0.04
CA GLY A 426 -2.73 41.38 -1.12
C GLY A 426 -1.55 42.10 -1.75
N ASP A 427 -0.72 41.29 -2.39
CA ASP A 427 0.46 41.68 -3.16
C ASP A 427 0.40 40.92 -4.49
N PHE A 428 0.40 41.63 -5.62
CA PHE A 428 0.03 41.09 -6.94
C PHE A 428 1.11 41.34 -7.99
#